data_AF-A0A7C5SX03-F1
#
_entry.id   AF-A0A7C5SX03-F1
#
_cell.length_a   1.000
_cell.length_b   1.000
_cell.length_c   1.000
_cell.angle_alpha   90.00
_cell.angle_beta   90.00
_cell.angle_gamma   90.00
#
_symmetry.space_group_name_H-M   'P 1'
#
loop_
_entity.id
_entity.type
_entity.pdbx_description
1 polymer ?
#
loop_
_entity_poly.entity_id
_entity_poly.type
_entity_poly.pdbx_seq_one_letter_code
_entity_poly.pdbx_strand_id
1 'polypeptide(L)'
;MARAIDLELLQLLEDKLGKEEARKVAQAIELGLEVMEKRAEELAIQKKLKLKDELTKELASKADIQVLKAEIQAVRAEMQAMEERLEAKIEKVRLELMGEILKLDRKFTIMFVILFFTLILVNQNSLEFLLKVLGLIK
;
A
#
# COMPACT_ATOMS: atom_id res chain seq x y z
N MET A 1 43.00 17.34 25.08
CA MET A 1 44.25 18.14 25.02
C MET A 1 44.13 19.19 26.10
N ALA A 2 45.12 19.38 26.99
CA ALA A 2 45.01 20.43 28.01
C ALA A 2 44.93 21.79 27.32
N ARG A 3 43.79 22.48 27.46
CA ARG A 3 43.59 23.80 26.90
C ARG A 3 44.13 24.80 27.90
N ALA A 4 45.27 25.39 27.56
CA ALA A 4 45.79 26.53 28.29
C ALA A 4 44.82 27.70 28.12
N ILE A 5 44.58 28.42 29.20
CA ILE A 5 43.84 29.69 29.15
C ILE A 5 44.58 30.67 28.28
N ASP A 6 43.81 31.51 27.60
CA ASP A 6 44.36 32.55 26.75
C ASP A 6 45.20 33.54 27.56
N LEU A 7 46.27 34.04 26.92
CA LEU A 7 47.25 34.92 27.56
C LEU A 7 46.61 36.21 28.09
N GLU A 8 45.54 36.66 27.44
CA GLU A 8 44.79 37.87 27.77
C GLU A 8 44.01 37.70 29.08
N LEU A 9 43.33 36.57 29.27
CA LEU A 9 42.66 36.25 30.53
C LEU A 9 43.67 36.04 31.67
N LEU A 10 44.83 35.43 31.41
CA LEU A 10 45.90 35.29 32.41
C LEU A 10 46.42 36.65 32.87
N GLN A 11 46.72 37.57 31.94
CA GLN A 11 47.17 38.93 32.25
C GLN A 11 46.13 39.71 33.06
N LEU A 12 44.85 39.62 32.69
CA LEU A 12 43.76 40.25 33.42
C LEU A 12 43.65 39.74 34.87
N LEU A 13 43.85 38.43 35.07
CA LEU A 13 43.87 37.82 36.41
C LEU A 13 45.09 38.29 37.21
N GLU A 14 46.29 38.31 36.61
CA GLU A 14 47.52 38.79 37.26
C GLU A 14 47.40 40.26 37.70
N ASP A 15 46.80 41.11 36.86
CA ASP A 15 46.60 42.54 37.13
C ASP A 15 45.60 42.81 38.27
N LYS A 16 44.61 41.93 38.47
CA LYS A 16 43.54 42.11 39.46
C LYS A 16 43.77 41.38 40.78
N LEU A 17 44.43 40.24 40.75
CA LEU A 17 44.57 39.32 41.89
C LEU A 17 46.01 39.18 42.38
N GLY A 18 47.00 39.59 41.56
CA GLY A 18 48.41 39.29 41.79
C GLY A 18 48.82 37.93 41.20
N LYS A 19 50.10 37.78 40.86
CA LYS A 19 50.63 36.63 40.09
C LYS A 19 50.36 35.25 40.71
N GLU A 20 50.40 35.14 42.03
CA GLU A 20 50.19 33.87 42.74
C GLU A 20 48.72 33.44 42.72
N GLU A 21 47.81 34.31 43.17
CA GLU A 21 46.37 34.05 43.14
C GLU A 21 45.85 33.87 41.71
N ALA A 22 46.34 34.65 40.74
CA ALA A 22 46.00 34.51 39.34
C ALA A 22 46.36 33.12 38.78
N ARG A 23 47.53 32.59 39.11
CA ARG A 23 47.95 31.23 38.71
C ARG A 23 47.08 30.14 39.32
N LYS A 24 46.65 30.30 40.58
CA LYS A 24 45.75 29.34 41.23
C LYS A 24 44.36 29.34 40.60
N VAL A 25 43.82 30.53 40.32
CA VAL A 25 42.53 30.68 39.63
C VAL A 25 42.62 30.14 38.21
N ALA A 26 43.72 30.42 37.52
CA ALA A 26 44.02 29.90 36.20
C ALA A 26 44.01 28.35 36.18
N GLN A 27 44.77 27.70 37.06
CA GLN A 27 44.76 26.25 37.20
C GLN A 27 43.35 25.69 37.49
N ALA A 28 42.57 26.34 38.36
CA ALA A 28 41.22 25.91 38.66
C ALA A 28 40.29 25.98 37.44
N ILE A 29 40.45 27.02 36.60
CA ILE A 29 39.70 27.18 35.34
C ILE A 29 40.12 26.12 34.33
N GLU A 30 41.42 25.86 34.14
CA GLU A 30 41.93 24.82 33.24
C GLU A 30 41.39 23.44 33.63
N LEU A 31 41.44 23.11 34.93
CA LEU A 31 40.88 21.87 35.45
C LEU A 31 39.37 21.79 35.22
N GLY A 32 38.66 22.90 35.40
CA GLY A 32 37.22 23.01 35.13
C GLY A 32 36.87 22.81 33.66
N LEU A 33 37.66 23.40 32.75
CA LEU A 33 37.52 23.22 31.30
C LEU A 33 37.77 21.78 30.87
N GLU A 34 38.80 21.13 31.43
CA GLU A 34 39.08 19.72 31.13
C GLU A 34 37.93 18.80 31.58
N VAL A 35 37.35 19.04 32.76
CA VAL A 35 36.19 18.29 33.25
C VAL A 35 34.95 18.57 32.38
N MET A 36 34.74 19.81 31.94
CA MET A 36 33.62 20.15 31.06
C MET A 36 33.77 19.49 29.68
N GLU A 37 34.97 19.47 29.10
CA GLU A 37 35.23 18.78 27.82
C GLU A 37 34.97 17.29 27.93
N LYS A 38 35.50 16.62 28.97
CA LYS A 38 35.22 15.19 29.21
C LYS A 38 33.73 14.91 29.34
N ARG A 39 33.00 15.75 30.09
CA ARG A 39 31.53 15.63 30.21
C ARG A 39 30.83 15.89 28.89
N ALA A 40 31.27 16.85 28.08
CA ALA A 40 30.68 17.14 26.78
C ALA A 40 30.86 15.96 25.81
N GLU A 41 32.05 15.35 25.78
CA GLU A 41 32.33 14.14 25.01
C GLU A 41 31.47 12.96 25.47
N GLU A 42 31.39 12.71 26.77
CA GLU A 42 30.54 11.66 27.35
C GLU A 42 29.06 11.86 26.99
N LEU A 43 28.55 13.09 27.10
CA LEU A 43 27.17 13.42 26.74
C LEU A 43 26.91 13.26 25.24
N ALA A 44 27.86 13.63 24.39
CA ALA A 44 27.75 13.44 22.94
C ALA A 44 27.68 11.95 22.59
N ILE A 45 28.54 11.12 23.20
CA ILE A 45 28.52 9.66 23.03
C ILE A 45 27.20 9.08 23.55
N GLN A 46 26.75 9.47 24.74
CA GLN A 46 25.46 9.01 25.29
C GLN A 46 24.29 9.36 24.38
N LYS A 47 24.20 10.60 23.89
CA LYS A 47 23.12 11.01 22.98
C LYS A 47 23.16 10.23 21.68
N LYS A 48 24.34 9.99 21.11
CA LYS A 48 24.50 9.18 19.91
C LYS A 48 24.07 7.73 20.12
N LEU A 49 24.38 7.15 21.27
CA LEU A 49 23.94 5.80 21.64
C LEU A 49 22.41 5.74 21.81
N LYS A 50 21.82 6.68 22.56
CA LYS A 50 20.36 6.76 22.73
C LYS A 50 19.62 6.90 21.41
N LEU A 51 20.06 7.80 20.54
CA LEU A 51 19.48 7.98 19.20
C LEU A 51 19.58 6.71 18.36
N LYS A 52 20.71 6.00 18.43
CA LYS A 52 20.88 4.73 17.72
C LYS A 52 19.93 3.66 18.25
N ASP A 53 19.76 3.59 19.57
CA ASP A 53 18.85 2.63 20.21
C ASP A 53 17.38 2.94 19.89
N GLU A 54 16.96 4.20 19.96
CA GLU A 54 15.62 4.65 19.56
C GLU A 54 15.33 4.32 18.10
N LEU A 55 16.26 4.67 17.20
CA LEU A 55 16.12 4.37 15.77
C LEU A 55 16.07 2.86 15.50
N THR A 56 16.84 2.06 16.25
CA THR A 56 16.82 0.59 16.10
C THR A 56 15.50 -0.02 16.58
N LYS A 57 14.83 0.59 17.58
CA LYS A 57 13.52 0.14 18.07
C LYS A 57 12.38 0.52 17.12
N GLU A 58 12.48 1.67 16.46
CA GLU A 58 11.45 2.15 15.52
C GLU A 58 11.56 1.53 14.13
N LEU A 59 12.76 1.12 13.72
CA LEU A 59 12.95 0.43 12.44
C LEU A 59 12.39 -1.00 12.50
N ALA A 60 11.53 -1.31 11.52
CA ALA A 60 11.07 -2.67 11.30
C ALA A 60 12.27 -3.63 11.19
N SER A 61 12.22 -4.72 11.94
CA SER A 61 13.28 -5.72 11.89
C SER A 61 13.27 -6.43 10.54
N LYS A 62 14.38 -7.07 10.19
CA LYS A 62 14.44 -7.92 9.00
C LYS A 62 13.40 -9.05 9.05
N ALA A 63 12.98 -9.48 10.24
CA ALA A 63 11.94 -10.49 10.43
C ALA A 63 10.57 -9.93 10.06
N ASP A 64 10.23 -8.71 10.49
CA ASP A 64 8.95 -8.06 10.17
C ASP A 64 8.80 -7.87 8.65
N ILE A 65 9.88 -7.48 7.98
CA ILE A 65 9.90 -7.35 6.50
C ILE A 65 9.70 -8.72 5.83
N GLN A 66 10.26 -9.80 6.38
CA GLN A 66 10.05 -11.14 5.83
C GLN A 66 8.62 -11.63 6.03
N VAL A 67 8.03 -11.40 7.20
CA VAL A 67 6.62 -11.70 7.48
C VAL A 67 5.73 -10.95 6.51
N LEU A 68 5.93 -9.63 6.35
CA LEU A 68 5.15 -8.83 5.42
C LEU A 68 5.28 -9.32 3.96
N LYS A 69 6.48 -9.74 3.53
CA LYS A 69 6.66 -10.33 2.20
C LYS A 69 5.88 -11.64 2.03
N ALA A 70 5.87 -12.49 3.05
CA ALA A 70 5.12 -13.74 3.03
C ALA A 70 3.61 -13.47 2.98
N GLU A 71 3.11 -12.52 3.78
CA GLU A 71 1.71 -12.09 3.74
C GLU A 71 1.32 -11.53 2.37
N ILE A 72 2.16 -10.68 1.76
CA ILE A 72 1.94 -10.16 0.41
C ILE A 72 1.89 -11.29 -0.62
N GLN A 73 2.75 -12.29 -0.51
CA GLN A 73 2.73 -13.44 -1.41
C GLN A 73 1.46 -14.29 -1.23
N ALA A 74 1.02 -14.50 0.00
CA ALA A 74 -0.21 -15.22 0.30
C ALA A 74 -1.43 -14.49 -0.30
N VAL A 75 -1.54 -13.18 -0.08
CA VAL A 75 -2.62 -12.35 -0.64
C VAL A 75 -2.62 -12.40 -2.18
N ARG A 76 -1.46 -12.34 -2.82
CA ARG A 76 -1.37 -12.46 -4.29
C ARG A 76 -1.87 -13.82 -4.79
N ALA A 77 -1.51 -14.90 -4.11
CA ALA A 77 -1.97 -16.24 -4.46
C ALA A 77 -3.50 -16.38 -4.27
N GLU A 78 -4.04 -15.83 -3.18
CA GLU A 78 -5.49 -15.81 -2.94
C GLU A 78 -6.23 -14.99 -4.00
N MET A 79 -5.70 -13.84 -4.41
CA MET A 79 -6.28 -13.02 -5.48
C MET A 79 -6.31 -13.77 -6.82
N GLN A 80 -5.21 -14.43 -7.20
CA GLN A 80 -5.16 -15.22 -8.43
C GLN A 80 -6.19 -16.36 -8.41
N ALA A 81 -6.26 -17.11 -7.30
CA ALA A 81 -7.25 -18.17 -7.15
C ALA A 81 -8.70 -17.65 -7.18
N MET A 82 -8.93 -16.42 -6.68
CA MET A 82 -10.25 -15.77 -6.74
C MET A 82 -10.60 -15.35 -8.17
N GLU A 83 -9.65 -14.82 -8.93
CA GLU A 83 -9.81 -14.45 -10.33
C GLU A 83 -10.18 -15.67 -11.18
N GLU A 84 -9.42 -16.76 -11.09
CA GLU A 84 -9.73 -18.02 -11.79
C GLU A 84 -11.12 -18.57 -11.44
N ARG A 85 -11.50 -18.53 -10.16
CA ARG A 85 -12.84 -18.96 -9.72
C ARG A 85 -13.95 -18.08 -10.28
N LEU A 86 -13.71 -16.77 -10.39
CA LEU A 86 -14.69 -15.84 -10.95
C LEU A 86 -14.84 -16.06 -12.45
N GLU A 87 -13.74 -16.22 -13.20
CA GLU A 87 -13.78 -16.56 -14.62
C GLU A 87 -14.55 -17.86 -14.86
N ALA A 88 -14.27 -18.91 -14.08
CA ALA A 88 -14.99 -20.17 -14.19
C ALA A 88 -16.49 -20.04 -13.91
N LYS A 89 -16.88 -19.21 -12.93
CA LYS A 89 -18.29 -18.93 -12.63
C LYS A 89 -18.97 -18.14 -13.76
N ILE A 90 -18.29 -17.14 -14.31
CA ILE A 90 -18.79 -16.34 -15.43
C ILE A 90 -19.03 -17.24 -16.65
N GLU A 91 -18.09 -18.11 -16.98
CA GLU A 91 -18.22 -19.02 -18.12
C GLU A 91 -19.36 -20.02 -17.91
N LYS A 92 -19.50 -20.55 -16.69
CA LYS A 92 -20.63 -21.41 -16.34
C LYS A 92 -21.97 -20.71 -16.53
N VAL A 93 -22.13 -19.49 -16.00
CA VAL A 93 -23.37 -18.70 -16.16
C VAL A 93 -23.64 -18.41 -17.63
N ARG A 94 -22.60 -18.09 -18.41
CA ARG A 94 -22.71 -17.83 -19.85
C ARG A 94 -23.25 -19.05 -20.60
N LEU A 95 -22.72 -20.24 -20.31
CA LEU A 95 -23.16 -21.50 -20.91
C LEU A 95 -24.60 -21.85 -20.52
N GLU A 96 -24.97 -21.65 -19.25
CA GLU A 96 -26.33 -21.87 -18.75
C GLU A 96 -27.33 -20.96 -19.47
N LEU A 97 -27.04 -19.65 -19.56
CA LEU A 97 -27.86 -18.67 -20.27
C LEU A 97 -28.00 -19.00 -21.76
N MET A 98 -26.90 -19.38 -22.42
CA MET A 98 -26.94 -19.76 -23.83
C MET A 98 -27.82 -21.01 -24.05
N GLY A 99 -27.75 -21.97 -23.13
CA GLY A 99 -28.64 -23.14 -23.14
C GLY A 99 -30.11 -22.78 -22.94
N GLU A 100 -30.42 -21.82 -22.07
CA GLU A 100 -31.79 -21.33 -21.86
C GLU A 100 -32.34 -20.58 -23.07
N ILE A 101 -31.53 -19.72 -23.69
CA ILE A 101 -31.90 -19.01 -24.92
C ILE A 101 -32.25 -19.99 -26.03
N LEU A 102 -31.41 -21.02 -26.27
CA LEU A 102 -31.69 -22.04 -27.30
C LEU A 102 -32.97 -22.83 -27.03
N LYS A 103 -33.29 -23.11 -25.75
CA LYS A 103 -34.56 -23.76 -25.37
C LYS A 103 -35.73 -22.82 -25.64
N LEU A 104 -35.58 -21.54 -25.34
CA LEU A 104 -36.61 -20.53 -25.54
C LEU A 104 -36.90 -20.31 -27.02
N ASP A 105 -35.85 -20.17 -27.85
CA ASP A 105 -35.96 -20.03 -29.31
C ASP A 105 -36.71 -21.20 -29.93
N ARG A 106 -36.45 -22.43 -29.47
CA ARG A 106 -37.17 -23.62 -29.93
C ARG A 106 -38.65 -23.59 -29.55
N LYS A 107 -38.96 -23.21 -28.31
CA LYS A 107 -40.36 -23.07 -27.85
C LYS A 107 -41.08 -21.99 -28.65
N PHE A 108 -40.45 -20.84 -28.86
CA PHE A 108 -40.99 -19.77 -29.69
C PHE A 108 -41.24 -20.24 -31.12
N THR A 109 -40.28 -20.92 -31.74
CA THR A 109 -40.42 -21.47 -33.09
C THR A 109 -41.62 -22.42 -33.19
N ILE A 110 -41.74 -23.37 -32.25
CA ILE A 110 -42.87 -24.32 -32.22
C ILE A 110 -44.20 -23.57 -32.04
N MET A 111 -44.26 -22.62 -31.11
CA MET A 111 -45.46 -21.81 -30.87
C MET A 111 -45.86 -21.00 -32.11
N PHE A 112 -44.90 -20.39 -32.80
CA PHE A 112 -45.13 -19.67 -34.05
C PHE A 112 -45.70 -20.61 -35.13
N VAL A 113 -45.12 -21.80 -35.30
CA VAL A 113 -45.62 -22.79 -36.26
C VAL A 113 -47.06 -23.19 -35.94
N ILE A 114 -47.36 -23.52 -34.68
CA ILE A 114 -48.73 -23.87 -34.25
C ILE A 114 -49.68 -22.70 -34.52
N LEU A 115 -49.29 -21.46 -34.20
CA LEU A 115 -50.09 -20.27 -34.44
C LEU A 115 -50.37 -20.04 -35.94
N PHE A 116 -49.39 -20.26 -36.82
CA PHE A 116 -49.59 -20.21 -38.26
C PHE A 116 -50.62 -21.26 -38.73
N PHE A 117 -50.49 -22.49 -38.24
CA PHE A 117 -51.46 -23.55 -38.56
C PHE A 117 -52.87 -23.22 -38.08
N THR A 118 -53.03 -22.72 -36.84
CA THR A 118 -54.36 -22.35 -36.33
C THR A 118 -54.96 -21.18 -37.10
N LEU A 119 -54.18 -20.16 -37.46
CA LEU A 119 -54.65 -19.04 -38.30
C LEU A 119 -55.18 -19.50 -39.67
N ILE A 120 -54.49 -20.44 -40.31
CA ILE A 120 -54.89 -21.00 -41.60
C ILE A 120 -56.15 -21.86 -41.46
N LEU A 121 -56.22 -22.72 -40.43
CA LEU A 121 -57.36 -23.63 -40.23
C LEU A 121 -58.65 -22.89 -39.83
N VAL A 122 -58.54 -21.83 -39.02
CA VAL A 122 -59.70 -21.11 -38.48
C VAL A 122 -60.26 -20.09 -39.47
N ASN A 123 -59.44 -19.55 -40.36
CA ASN A 123 -59.87 -18.51 -41.30
C ASN A 123 -59.41 -18.83 -42.73
N GLN A 124 -60.38 -19.19 -43.57
CA GLN A 124 -60.17 -19.56 -44.98
C GLN A 124 -59.51 -18.45 -45.81
N ASN A 125 -59.70 -17.18 -45.42
CA ASN A 125 -59.09 -16.02 -46.09
C ASN A 125 -57.68 -15.70 -45.55
N SER A 126 -57.22 -16.37 -44.48
CA SER A 126 -55.89 -16.14 -43.89
C SER A 126 -54.76 -16.42 -44.88
N LEU A 127 -54.93 -17.39 -45.77
CA LEU A 127 -53.90 -17.74 -46.75
C LEU A 127 -53.70 -16.62 -47.76
N GLU A 128 -54.81 -16.04 -48.25
CA GLU A 128 -54.78 -14.86 -49.13
C GLU A 128 -54.19 -13.64 -48.41
N PHE A 129 -54.56 -13.41 -47.16
CA PHE A 129 -53.98 -12.35 -46.34
C PHE A 129 -52.47 -12.52 -46.13
N LEU A 130 -52.00 -13.73 -45.82
CA LEU A 130 -50.57 -14.03 -45.65
C LEU A 130 -49.80 -13.82 -46.95
N LEU A 131 -50.33 -14.28 -48.09
CA LEU A 131 -49.72 -14.07 -49.40
C LEU A 131 -49.65 -12.57 -49.77
N LYS A 132 -50.66 -11.77 -49.39
CA LYS A 132 -50.64 -10.30 -49.55
C LYS A 132 -49.59 -9.62 -48.67
N VAL A 133 -49.49 -10.00 -47.39
CA VAL A 133 -48.50 -9.46 -46.44
C VAL A 133 -47.06 -9.81 -46.88
N LEU A 134 -46.86 -11.01 -47.41
CA LEU A 134 -45.57 -11.45 -47.97
C LEU A 134 -45.29 -10.89 -49.37
N GLY A 135 -46.23 -10.14 -49.97
CA GLY A 135 -46.07 -9.53 -51.29
C GLY A 135 -46.12 -10.50 -52.47
N LEU A 136 -46.63 -11.71 -52.27
CA LEU A 136 -46.70 -12.77 -53.29
C LEU A 136 -47.93 -12.62 -54.20
N ILE A 137 -48.97 -11.93 -53.73
CA ILE A 137 -50.16 -11.55 -54.51
C ILE A 137 -50.55 -10.10 -54.17
N LYS A 138 -51.20 -9.39 -55.10
CA LYS A 138 -51.70 -8.02 -54.89
C LYS A 138 -53.03 -7.99 -54.14
#